data_AF-A0A8J6D2F4-F1
#
_entry.id   AF-A0A8J6D2F4-F1
#
_cell.length_a   1.000
_cell.length_b   1.000
_cell.length_c   1.000
_cell.angle_alpha   90.00
_cell.angle_beta   90.00
_cell.angle_gamma   90.00
#
_symmetry.space_group_name_H-M   'P 1'
#
loop_
_entity.id
_entity.type
_entity.pdbx_description
1 polymer ?
#
loop_
_entity_poly.entity_id
_entity_poly.type
_entity_poly.pdbx_seq_one_letter_code
_entity_poly.pdbx_strand_id
1 'polypeptide(L)'
;MGMSQNQCTIRPLVAALAFHQVFEGMGLGGCIAQAEFKTGTVAYMCFMFSATTPMGIVLGMVVFAVTGYGDSSPNALIMEGLLGSMSSGILIYMAMVDLIALDFFNNKLMASQTWLKKASFIALALGSTSMSILALWA
;
A
#
# COMPACT_ATOMS: atom_id res chain seq x y z
N MET A 1 -6.12 -11.81 12.62
CA MET A 1 -4.80 -12.23 12.09
C MET A 1 -3.65 -11.96 13.07
N GLY A 2 -3.76 -10.97 13.97
CA GLY A 2 -2.84 -10.80 15.11
C GLY A 2 -3.51 -10.16 16.34
N MET A 3 -4.48 -9.26 16.13
CA MET A 3 -5.38 -8.68 17.15
C MET A 3 -6.70 -9.46 17.27
N SER A 4 -7.57 -9.36 16.26
CA SER A 4 -8.92 -9.96 16.31
C SER A 4 -8.94 -11.47 16.03
N GLN A 5 -9.73 -12.20 16.83
CA GLN A 5 -10.05 -13.63 16.70
C GLN A 5 -11.33 -13.89 15.87
N ASN A 6 -12.05 -12.85 15.46
CA ASN A 6 -13.38 -12.98 14.86
C ASN A 6 -13.29 -13.18 13.34
N GLN A 7 -13.75 -14.34 12.85
CA GLN A 7 -13.66 -14.71 11.42
C GLN A 7 -14.42 -13.76 10.49
N CYS A 8 -15.51 -13.15 11.00
CA CYS A 8 -16.32 -12.19 10.24
C CYS A 8 -15.60 -10.88 9.94
N THR A 9 -14.62 -10.48 10.76
CA THR A 9 -13.80 -9.27 10.57
C THR A 9 -12.54 -9.59 9.77
N ILE A 10 -11.95 -10.76 10.00
CA ILE A 10 -10.71 -11.17 9.34
C ILE A 10 -10.89 -11.39 7.84
N ARG A 11 -12.01 -12.00 7.41
CA ARG A 11 -12.24 -12.31 6.00
C ARG A 11 -12.30 -11.06 5.10
N PRO A 12 -13.10 -10.03 5.43
CA PRO A 12 -13.10 -8.76 4.70
C PRO A 12 -11.73 -8.07 4.71
N LEU A 13 -11.07 -8.03 5.87
CA LEU A 13 -9.75 -7.40 6.03
C LEU A 13 -8.69 -8.03 5.12
N VAL A 14 -8.66 -9.38 5.05
CA VAL A 14 -7.73 -10.10 4.17
C VAL A 14 -8.03 -9.84 2.70
N ALA A 15 -9.31 -9.79 2.33
CA ALA A 15 -9.71 -9.47 0.97
C ALA A 15 -9.28 -8.04 0.58
N ALA A 16 -9.48 -7.07 1.47
CA ALA A 16 -9.06 -5.68 1.28
C ALA A 16 -7.53 -5.55 1.16
N LEU A 17 -6.77 -6.17 2.07
CA LEU A 17 -5.30 -6.18 2.04
C LEU A 17 -4.75 -6.88 0.79
N ALA A 18 -5.33 -8.01 0.38
CA ALA A 18 -4.92 -8.71 -0.83
C ALA A 18 -5.15 -7.87 -2.08
N PHE A 19 -6.30 -7.20 -2.17
CA PHE A 19 -6.57 -6.28 -3.27
C PHE A 19 -5.54 -5.15 -3.28
N HIS A 20 -5.32 -4.48 -2.15
CA HIS A 20 -4.35 -3.39 -2.04
C HIS A 20 -2.94 -3.82 -2.47
N GLN A 21 -2.46 -4.96 -1.97
CA GLN A 21 -1.13 -5.50 -2.27
C GLN A 21 -0.97 -5.87 -3.76
N VAL A 22 -2.05 -6.28 -4.44
CA VAL A 22 -2.02 -6.55 -5.89
C VAL A 22 -1.80 -5.26 -6.68
N PHE A 23 -2.44 -4.15 -6.32
CA PHE A 23 -2.24 -2.88 -7.01
C PHE A 23 -0.88 -2.26 -6.71
N GLU A 24 -0.40 -2.34 -5.46
CA GLU A 24 0.95 -1.93 -5.11
C GLU A 24 2.01 -2.75 -5.87
N GLY A 25 1.81 -4.08 -5.97
CA GLY A 25 2.69 -4.97 -6.72
C GLY A 25 2.69 -4.71 -8.23
N MET A 26 1.52 -4.39 -8.80
CA MET A 26 1.40 -4.03 -10.21
C MET A 26 2.11 -2.69 -10.52
N GLY A 27 1.99 -1.70 -9.61
CA GLY A 27 2.71 -0.43 -9.73
C GLY A 27 4.23 -0.61 -9.69
N LEU A 28 4.74 -1.35 -8.70
CA LEU A 28 6.16 -1.70 -8.60
C LEU A 28 6.66 -2.45 -9.84
N GLY A 29 5.88 -3.43 -10.33
CA GLY A 29 6.20 -4.17 -11.55
C GLY A 29 6.30 -3.27 -12.78
N GLY A 30 5.41 -2.27 -12.90
CA GLY A 30 5.45 -1.26 -13.96
C GLY A 30 6.69 -0.36 -13.90
N CYS A 31 7.13 0.05 -12.70
CA CYS A 31 8.36 0.81 -12.52
C CYS A 31 9.60 -0.04 -12.83
N ILE A 32 9.64 -1.29 -12.37
CA ILE A 32 10.75 -2.22 -12.62
C ILE A 32 10.90 -2.50 -14.12
N ALA A 33 9.78 -2.71 -14.84
CA ALA A 33 9.78 -2.95 -16.27
C ALA A 33 10.35 -1.77 -17.07
N GLN A 34 10.14 -0.54 -16.60
CA GLN A 34 10.67 0.68 -17.25
C GLN A 34 12.12 0.97 -16.90
N ALA A 35 12.60 0.53 -15.74
CA ALA A 35 13.94 0.84 -15.22
C ALA A 35 15.05 -0.11 -15.71
N GLU A 36 14.71 -1.15 -16.50
CA GLU A 36 15.64 -2.11 -17.12
C GLU A 36 16.72 -2.67 -16.17
N PHE A 37 16.34 -2.95 -14.91
CA PHE A 37 17.27 -3.48 -13.91
C PHE A 37 17.74 -4.91 -14.25
N LYS A 38 18.95 -5.26 -13.77
CA LYS A 38 19.45 -6.64 -13.84
C LYS A 38 18.52 -7.59 -13.08
N THR A 39 18.37 -8.82 -13.57
CA THR A 39 17.48 -9.84 -13.00
C THR A 39 17.70 -10.09 -11.50
N GLY A 40 18.96 -10.01 -11.02
CA GLY A 40 19.26 -10.13 -9.59
C GLY A 40 18.65 -9.01 -8.74
N THR A 41 18.70 -7.76 -9.22
CA THR A 41 18.10 -6.60 -8.54
C THR A 41 16.57 -6.69 -8.58
N VAL A 42 15.99 -7.10 -9.71
CA VAL A 42 14.54 -7.33 -9.84
C VAL A 42 14.07 -8.40 -8.85
N ALA A 43 14.77 -9.54 -8.79
CA ALA A 43 14.46 -10.61 -7.85
C ALA A 43 14.54 -10.14 -6.38
N TYR A 44 15.56 -9.36 -6.05
CA TYR A 44 15.71 -8.77 -4.71
C TYR A 44 14.56 -7.82 -4.36
N MET A 45 14.18 -6.92 -5.27
CA MET A 45 13.06 -5.99 -5.05
C MET A 45 11.73 -6.73 -4.85
N CYS A 46 11.44 -7.73 -5.69
CA CYS A 46 10.23 -8.56 -5.55
C CYS A 46 10.22 -9.37 -4.25
N PHE A 47 11.39 -9.89 -3.84
CA PHE A 47 11.52 -10.61 -2.57
C PHE A 47 11.25 -9.69 -1.38
N MET A 48 11.86 -8.51 -1.35
CA MET A 48 11.66 -7.55 -0.27
C MET A 48 10.21 -7.06 -0.18
N PHE A 49 9.57 -6.79 -1.32
CA PHE A 49 8.13 -6.46 -1.35
C PHE A 49 7.28 -7.58 -0.75
N SER A 50 7.54 -8.83 -1.14
CA SER A 50 6.77 -9.99 -0.67
C SER A 50 7.03 -10.33 0.80
N ALA A 51 8.25 -10.10 1.29
CA ALA A 51 8.64 -10.42 2.67
C ALA A 51 8.21 -9.35 3.69
N THR A 52 8.08 -8.09 3.28
CA THR A 52 7.80 -6.98 4.19
C THR A 52 6.44 -7.13 4.89
N THR A 53 5.39 -7.48 4.15
CA THR A 53 4.03 -7.67 4.70
C THR A 53 3.96 -8.78 5.77
N PRO A 54 4.40 -10.03 5.52
CA PRO A 54 4.38 -11.06 6.55
C PRO A 54 5.29 -10.73 7.73
N MET A 55 6.45 -10.07 7.50
CA MET A 55 7.32 -9.62 8.58
C MET A 55 6.63 -8.58 9.47
N GLY A 56 5.90 -7.63 8.89
CA GLY A 56 5.08 -6.65 9.63
C GLY A 56 3.98 -7.31 10.46
N ILE A 57 3.27 -8.30 9.91
CA ILE A 57 2.24 -9.07 10.63
C ILE A 57 2.85 -9.80 11.83
N VAL A 58 4.00 -10.48 11.64
CA VAL A 58 4.70 -11.18 12.72
C VAL A 58 5.15 -10.21 13.81
N LEU A 59 5.70 -9.05 13.43
CA LEU A 59 6.12 -8.04 14.40
C LEU A 59 4.93 -7.50 15.21
N GLY A 60 3.78 -7.26 14.56
CA GLY A 60 2.53 -6.89 15.24
C GLY A 60 2.05 -7.94 16.23
N MET A 61 2.12 -9.24 15.87
CA MET A 61 1.79 -10.34 16.78
C MET A 61 2.73 -10.42 17.99
N VAL A 62 4.04 -10.19 17.79
CA VAL A 62 5.01 -10.19 18.88
C VAL A 62 4.75 -9.03 19.85
N VAL A 63 4.51 -7.82 19.34
CA VAL A 63 4.18 -6.66 20.18
C VAL A 63 2.93 -6.94 21.01
N PHE A 64 1.88 -7.50 20.40
CA PHE A 64 0.66 -7.90 21.09
C PHE A 64 0.93 -8.95 22.19
N ALA A 65 1.72 -9.98 21.88
CA ALA A 65 2.07 -11.03 22.83
C ALA A 65 2.91 -10.54 24.02
N VAL A 66 3.86 -9.62 23.80
CA VAL A 66 4.76 -9.09 24.84
C VAL A 66 4.05 -8.07 25.73
N THR A 67 3.18 -7.24 25.16
CA THR A 67 2.48 -6.18 25.90
C THR A 67 1.19 -6.65 26.58
N GLY A 68 0.59 -7.74 26.12
CA GLY A 68 -0.69 -8.24 26.62
C GLY A 68 -1.87 -7.29 26.38
N TYR A 69 -1.70 -6.33 25.47
CA TYR A 69 -2.72 -5.36 25.10
C TYR A 69 -3.84 -6.03 24.33
N GLY A 70 -5.05 -6.08 24.89
CA GLY A 70 -6.22 -6.58 24.17
C GLY A 70 -6.71 -5.61 23.08
N ASP A 71 -7.59 -6.12 22.21
CA ASP A 71 -8.15 -5.40 21.05
C ASP A 71 -8.80 -4.04 21.39
N SER A 72 -9.26 -3.87 22.62
CA SER A 72 -9.96 -2.66 23.09
C SER A 72 -9.11 -1.80 24.02
N SER A 73 -7.82 -2.11 24.17
CA SER A 73 -6.95 -1.35 25.07
C SER A 73 -6.62 0.02 24.47
N PRO A 74 -6.69 1.12 25.27
CA PRO A 74 -6.38 2.46 24.77
C PRO A 74 -4.96 2.58 24.21
N ASN A 75 -3.99 1.89 24.82
CA ASN A 75 -2.59 1.92 24.38
C ASN A 75 -2.40 1.25 23.01
N ALA A 76 -3.10 0.15 22.71
CA ALA A 76 -3.06 -0.48 21.40
C ALA A 76 -3.62 0.44 20.32
N LEU A 77 -4.78 1.06 20.58
CA LEU A 77 -5.43 1.99 19.65
C LEU A 77 -4.56 3.22 19.36
N ILE A 78 -3.87 3.76 20.37
CA ILE A 78 -2.94 4.88 20.19
C ILE A 78 -1.74 4.46 19.33
N MET A 79 -1.16 3.28 19.60
CA MET A 79 -0.04 2.74 18.81
C MET A 79 -0.44 2.48 17.36
N GLU A 80 -1.59 1.87 17.13
CA GLU A 80 -2.15 1.63 15.81
C GLU A 80 -2.39 2.95 15.06
N GLY A 81 -2.97 3.96 15.72
CA GLY A 81 -3.16 5.29 15.13
C GLY A 81 -1.85 6.01 14.79
N LEU A 82 -0.83 5.92 15.65
CA LEU A 82 0.49 6.52 15.39
C LEU A 82 1.21 5.84 14.23
N LEU A 83 1.28 4.50 14.24
CA LEU A 83 1.92 3.73 13.17
C LEU A 83 1.16 3.89 11.85
N GLY A 84 -0.18 3.89 11.90
CA GLY A 84 -1.05 4.10 10.75
C GLY A 84 -0.92 5.51 10.14
N SER A 85 -0.88 6.56 10.97
CA SER A 85 -0.69 7.93 10.48
C SER A 85 0.70 8.16 9.88
N MET A 86 1.74 7.61 10.50
CA MET A 86 3.11 7.65 9.96
C MET A 86 3.18 6.92 8.61
N SER A 87 2.63 5.71 8.52
CA SER A 87 2.60 4.92 7.28
C SER A 87 1.80 5.63 6.18
N SER A 88 0.64 6.20 6.52
CA SER A 88 -0.19 6.97 5.58
C SER A 88 0.55 8.20 5.04
N GLY A 89 1.29 8.92 5.88
CA GLY A 89 2.12 10.05 5.46
C GLY A 89 3.18 9.65 4.43
N ILE A 90 3.84 8.50 4.61
CA ILE A 90 4.83 7.97 3.66
C ILE A 90 4.15 7.61 2.34
N LEU A 91 2.99 6.93 2.38
CA LEU A 91 2.23 6.57 1.18
C LEU A 91 1.77 7.79 0.38
N ILE A 92 1.32 8.86 1.07
CA ILE A 92 0.95 10.13 0.41
C ILE A 92 2.16 10.77 -0.26
N TYR A 93 3.34 10.76 0.38
CA TYR A 93 4.56 11.28 -0.21
C TYR A 93 4.94 10.49 -1.47
N MET A 94 4.99 9.15 -1.39
CA MET A 94 5.28 8.28 -2.53
C MET A 94 4.30 8.49 -3.67
N ALA A 95 2.99 8.58 -3.37
CA ALA A 95 1.97 8.79 -4.39
C ALA A 95 2.10 10.15 -5.08
N MET A 96 2.28 11.23 -4.32
CA MET A 96 2.30 12.59 -4.87
C MET A 96 3.63 12.94 -5.53
N VAL A 97 4.74 12.63 -4.87
CA VAL A 97 6.08 13.06 -5.26
C VAL A 97 6.75 12.02 -6.16
N ASP A 98 6.73 10.74 -5.78
CA ASP A 98 7.50 9.72 -6.50
C ASP A 98 6.73 9.08 -7.67
N LEU A 99 5.39 9.10 -7.65
CA LEU A 99 4.58 8.56 -8.73
C LEU A 99 3.97 9.68 -9.59
N ILE A 100 3.06 10.48 -9.03
CA ILE A 100 2.29 11.48 -9.79
C ILE A 100 3.21 12.57 -10.36
N ALA A 101 4.16 13.08 -9.58
CA ALA A 101 5.02 14.15 -10.09
C ALA A 101 5.90 13.68 -11.25
N LEU A 102 6.48 12.47 -11.14
CA LEU A 102 7.31 11.87 -12.17
C LEU A 102 6.51 11.54 -13.44
N ASP A 103 5.33 10.92 -13.30
CA ASP A 103 4.51 10.55 -14.46
C ASP A 103 3.87 11.76 -15.16
N PHE A 104 3.28 12.70 -14.43
CA PHE A 104 2.49 13.78 -15.05
C PHE A 104 3.27 15.02 -15.45
N PHE A 105 4.40 15.30 -14.80
CA PHE A 105 5.15 16.53 -15.03
C PHE A 105 6.49 16.29 -15.74
N ASN A 106 7.15 15.15 -15.53
CA ASN A 106 8.44 14.86 -16.16
C ASN A 106 8.34 14.02 -17.44
N ASN A 107 7.18 13.46 -17.76
CA ASN A 107 7.01 12.67 -18.98
C ASN A 107 6.64 13.54 -20.20
N LYS A 108 7.57 13.65 -21.16
CA LYS A 108 7.38 14.40 -22.42
C LYS A 108 6.16 13.94 -23.24
N LEU A 109 5.82 12.65 -23.17
CA LEU A 109 4.69 12.07 -23.90
C LEU A 109 3.36 12.54 -23.29
N MET A 110 3.30 12.59 -21.95
CA MET A 110 2.14 13.08 -21.21
C MET A 110 1.96 14.61 -21.31
N ALA A 111 3.07 15.35 -21.52
CA ALA A 111 3.04 16.79 -21.80
C ALA A 111 2.53 17.12 -23.21
N SER A 112 2.81 16.27 -24.21
CA SER A 112 2.40 16.48 -25.60
C SER A 112 0.96 16.05 -25.88
N GLN A 113 0.46 15.01 -25.20
CA GLN A 113 -0.84 14.39 -25.47
C GLN A 113 -1.85 14.69 -24.36
N THR A 114 -2.57 15.81 -24.46
CA THR A 114 -3.54 16.26 -23.44
C THR A 114 -4.66 15.25 -23.17
N TRP A 115 -5.05 14.45 -24.18
CA TRP A 115 -6.06 13.39 -23.99
C TRP A 115 -5.55 12.28 -23.07
N LEU A 116 -4.32 11.82 -23.26
CA LEU A 116 -3.69 10.79 -22.41
C LEU A 116 -3.57 11.31 -20.96
N LYS A 117 -3.14 12.57 -20.79
CA LYS A 117 -3.06 13.21 -19.47
C LYS A 117 -4.41 13.25 -18.76
N LYS A 118 -5.49 13.58 -19.47
CA LYS A 118 -6.86 13.56 -18.91
C LYS A 118 -7.31 12.14 -18.56
N ALA A 119 -7.06 11.16 -19.44
CA ALA A 119 -7.41 9.76 -19.20
C ALA A 119 -6.68 9.21 -17.96
N SER A 120 -5.39 9.49 -17.81
CA SER A 120 -4.61 9.09 -16.64
C SER A 120 -5.11 9.73 -15.35
N PHE A 121 -5.51 11.02 -15.38
CA PHE A 121 -6.10 11.68 -14.21
C PHE A 121 -7.44 11.04 -13.80
N ILE A 122 -8.28 10.70 -14.77
CA ILE A 122 -9.55 10.00 -14.51
C ILE A 122 -9.28 8.62 -13.94
N ALA A 123 -8.34 7.86 -14.51
CA ALA A 123 -7.96 6.54 -14.01
C ALA A 123 -7.40 6.61 -12.58
N LEU A 124 -6.57 7.62 -12.27
CA LEU A 124 -6.03 7.85 -10.94
C LEU A 124 -7.13 8.20 -9.93
N ALA A 125 -8.08 9.07 -10.30
CA ALA A 125 -9.22 9.40 -9.44
C ALA A 125 -10.13 8.19 -9.21
N LEU A 126 -10.40 7.39 -10.25
CA LEU A 126 -11.18 6.16 -10.14
C LEU A 126 -10.49 5.12 -9.24
N GLY A 127 -9.17 4.94 -9.39
CA GLY A 127 -8.39 4.04 -8.54
C GLY A 127 -8.34 4.50 -7.07
N SER A 128 -8.15 5.80 -6.84
CA SER A 128 -8.21 6.36 -5.47
C SER A 128 -9.60 6.17 -4.84
N THR A 129 -10.66 6.42 -5.61
CA THR A 129 -12.04 6.25 -5.15
C THR A 129 -12.36 4.79 -4.86
N SER A 130 -11.91 3.85 -5.69
CA SER A 130 -12.14 2.42 -5.46
C SER A 130 -11.44 1.92 -4.19
N MET A 131 -10.20 2.37 -3.96
CA MET A 131 -9.47 2.06 -2.73
C MET A 131 -10.14 2.67 -1.49
N SER A 132 -10.67 3.89 -1.60
CA SER A 132 -11.44 4.50 -0.50
C SER A 132 -12.74 3.73 -0.19
N ILE A 133 -13.40 3.14 -1.19
CA ILE A 133 -14.59 2.30 -0.96
C ILE A 133 -14.21 1.00 -0.26
N LEU A 134 -13.09 0.38 -0.63
CA LEU A 134 -12.61 -0.83 0.04
C LEU A 134 -12.25 -0.59 1.50
N ALA A 135 -11.75 0.60 1.83
CA ALA A 135 -11.47 1.00 3.21
C ALA A 135 -12.72 1.05 4.10
N LEU A 136 -13.94 1.14 3.54
CA LEU A 136 -15.18 1.06 4.33
C LEU A 136 -15.44 -0.35 4.90
N TRP A 137 -14.83 -1.37 4.31
CA TRP A 137 -15.02 -2.78 4.65
C TRP A 137 -13.79 -3.43 5.28
N ALA A 138 -12.72 -2.65 5.45
CA ALA A 138 -11.49 -3.04 6.14
C ALA A 138 -11.59 -2.64 7.61
#